data_AF-A0A357CWQ3-F1
#
_entry.id   AF-A0A357CWQ3-F1
#
_cell.length_a   1.000
_cell.length_b   1.000
_cell.length_c   1.000
_cell.angle_alpha   90.00
_cell.angle_beta   90.00
_cell.angle_gamma   90.00
#
_symmetry.space_group_name_H-M   'P 1'
#
loop_
_entity.id
_entity.type
_entity.pdbx_description
1 polymer ?
#
loop_
_entity_poly.entity_id
_entity_poly.type
_entity_poly.pdbx_seq_one_letter_code
_entity_poly.pdbx_strand_id
1 'polypeptide(L)'
;KCPSGGKLTVDGGPTVMSDWLCLFDNTFGKDINLDALDQATADMKQELNLPETHKTGVYLTVPHPKISELVFGDYDGDGIDNKILTLEDCVDVYAWYVDLVLEKFNSNNYKNIELKGFFWSNESLSAEYYEQEPEFAELCIKELHKRNTKCVFIPYYQATGIEKAQKIGFDATIMQANLAFKETLQKNPEKMMEDFAKTAAKYHMGIQMEAADGFIYDLKKNGPLFKQYLVSSVKSGMMTDAIHAYYQGAGYGVFYKFAYSDDAYVRWFYDALYKFIKGTLYLPEFKIDITTEVTVVENEKFQGTFDIDGDWSNSEYMLSISKRPKHGIITVVLDEGIYVYRSDRGFSGDDSFTLKYMNPDGEQIEVPVKVTVTPANAVSEGIDESGDSSDVSSEKPKNKPLGKGLIYGIVGLVAVAAVAFVVFLINKKRKK
;
A
#
# COMPACT_ATOMS: atom_id res chain seq x y z
N LYS A 1 -15.81 -7.20 24.37
CA LYS A 1 -16.52 -6.29 25.31
C LYS A 1 -16.01 -6.60 26.70
N CYS A 2 -15.73 -5.57 27.49
CA CYS A 2 -15.27 -5.75 28.86
C CYS A 2 -16.37 -6.41 29.72
N PRO A 3 -16.05 -7.38 30.59
CA PRO A 3 -16.99 -8.01 31.52
C PRO A 3 -17.84 -7.01 32.33
N SER A 4 -17.25 -5.90 32.77
CA SER A 4 -17.95 -4.86 33.53
C SER A 4 -18.85 -3.96 32.68
N GLY A 5 -18.69 -3.99 31.35
CA GLY A 5 -19.28 -3.03 30.43
C GLY A 5 -18.45 -1.75 30.23
N GLY A 6 -17.32 -1.58 30.92
CA GLY A 6 -16.39 -0.46 30.74
C GLY A 6 -15.63 -0.48 29.40
N LYS A 7 -14.70 0.47 29.20
CA LYS A 7 -13.91 0.62 27.96
C LYS A 7 -12.45 0.88 28.31
N LEU A 8 -11.53 0.06 27.77
CA LEU A 8 -10.09 0.05 28.09
C LEU A 8 -9.28 1.18 27.42
N THR A 9 -9.95 2.14 26.76
CA THR A 9 -9.33 3.21 25.98
C THR A 9 -9.43 4.55 26.71
N VAL A 10 -8.63 5.53 26.28
CA VAL A 10 -8.57 6.85 26.91
C VAL A 10 -9.92 7.60 26.94
N ASP A 11 -10.78 7.39 25.96
CA ASP A 11 -12.12 7.98 25.88
C ASP A 11 -13.21 7.14 26.59
N GLY A 12 -12.79 6.09 27.30
CA GLY A 12 -13.63 5.22 28.12
C GLY A 12 -13.82 5.72 29.55
N GLY A 13 -14.88 5.21 30.21
CA GLY A 13 -15.04 5.33 31.66
C GLY A 13 -14.09 4.40 32.43
N PRO A 14 -14.05 4.51 33.77
CA PRO A 14 -13.22 3.65 34.60
C PRO A 14 -13.56 2.16 34.42
N THR A 15 -12.54 1.31 34.55
CA THR A 15 -12.62 -0.15 34.37
C THR A 15 -12.16 -0.86 35.64
N VAL A 16 -12.42 -2.15 35.74
CA VAL A 16 -11.99 -2.99 36.87
C VAL A 16 -10.96 -4.02 36.41
N MET A 17 -10.21 -4.61 37.33
CA MET A 17 -9.14 -5.58 37.05
C MET A 17 -9.60 -6.73 36.13
N SER A 18 -10.83 -7.23 36.30
CA SER A 18 -11.37 -8.30 35.44
C SER A 18 -11.53 -7.90 33.96
N ASP A 19 -11.66 -6.61 33.65
CA ASP A 19 -11.68 -6.13 32.27
C ASP A 19 -10.31 -6.23 31.61
N TRP A 20 -9.26 -5.93 32.38
CA TRP A 20 -7.87 -5.98 31.95
C TRP A 20 -7.42 -7.44 31.78
N LEU A 21 -7.79 -8.29 32.73
CA LEU A 21 -7.54 -9.74 32.66
C LEU A 21 -8.28 -10.38 31.48
N CYS A 22 -9.49 -9.92 31.14
CA CYS A 22 -10.20 -10.40 29.96
C CYS A 22 -9.43 -10.11 28.65
N LEU A 23 -8.80 -8.93 28.52
CA LEU A 23 -7.93 -8.63 27.37
C LEU A 23 -6.67 -9.49 27.40
N PHE A 24 -6.05 -9.63 28.56
CA PHE A 24 -4.85 -10.43 28.76
C PHE A 24 -5.08 -11.90 28.37
N ASP A 25 -6.12 -12.53 28.90
CA ASP A 25 -6.47 -13.93 28.63
C ASP A 25 -6.78 -14.15 27.14
N ASN A 26 -7.45 -13.21 26.50
CA ASN A 26 -7.67 -13.26 25.06
C ASN A 26 -6.34 -13.19 24.30
N THR A 27 -5.46 -12.24 24.65
CA THR A 27 -4.17 -12.01 23.99
C THR A 27 -3.25 -13.24 24.05
N PHE A 28 -3.24 -13.94 25.19
CA PHE A 28 -2.42 -15.13 25.44
C PHE A 28 -3.19 -16.46 25.34
N GLY A 29 -4.40 -16.44 24.79
CA GLY A 29 -5.22 -17.62 24.63
C GLY A 29 -4.57 -18.65 23.69
N LYS A 30 -4.81 -19.92 23.97
CA LYS A 30 -4.30 -21.03 23.15
C LYS A 30 -4.91 -21.02 21.76
N ASP A 31 -4.09 -21.30 20.75
CA ASP A 31 -4.46 -21.40 19.33
C ASP A 31 -5.08 -20.09 18.75
N ILE A 32 -4.90 -18.95 19.43
CA ILE A 32 -5.39 -17.63 19.01
C ILE A 32 -4.33 -16.55 19.25
N ASN A 33 -4.51 -15.38 18.64
CA ASN A 33 -3.69 -14.18 18.84
C ASN A 33 -2.17 -14.47 18.83
N LEU A 34 -1.46 -14.34 19.96
CA LEU A 34 -0.02 -14.55 20.00
C LEU A 34 0.41 -16.01 19.79
N ASP A 35 -0.38 -16.97 20.28
CA ASP A 35 -0.08 -18.40 20.10
C ASP A 35 -0.26 -18.80 18.63
N ALA A 36 -1.34 -18.33 18.00
CA ALA A 36 -1.56 -18.51 16.57
C ALA A 36 -0.49 -17.77 15.72
N LEU A 37 -0.05 -16.59 16.16
CA LEU A 37 0.99 -15.83 15.46
C LEU A 37 2.34 -16.55 15.50
N ASP A 38 2.70 -17.19 16.62
CA ASP A 38 3.93 -17.99 16.70
C ASP A 38 3.95 -19.12 15.66
N GLN A 39 2.83 -19.84 15.51
CA GLN A 39 2.69 -20.86 14.47
C GLN A 39 2.70 -20.26 13.06
N ALA A 40 1.97 -19.16 12.83
CA ALA A 40 1.93 -18.51 11.53
C ALA A 40 3.32 -18.00 11.09
N THR A 41 4.13 -17.49 12.02
CA THR A 41 5.52 -17.11 11.73
C THR A 41 6.38 -18.33 11.43
N ALA A 42 6.15 -19.48 12.08
CA ALA A 42 6.85 -20.72 11.75
C ALA A 42 6.55 -21.19 10.31
N ASP A 43 5.27 -21.19 9.92
CA ASP A 43 4.82 -21.58 8.59
C ASP A 43 5.41 -20.62 7.53
N MET A 44 5.35 -19.31 7.79
CA MET A 44 5.95 -18.29 6.92
C MET A 44 7.46 -18.50 6.74
N LYS A 45 8.21 -18.83 7.82
CA LYS A 45 9.64 -19.10 7.71
C LYS A 45 9.92 -20.26 6.76
N GLN A 46 9.14 -21.33 6.87
CA GLN A 46 9.28 -22.50 6.01
C GLN A 46 8.96 -22.17 4.55
N GLU A 47 7.83 -21.52 4.29
CA GLU A 47 7.39 -21.19 2.93
C GLU A 47 8.35 -20.24 2.22
N LEU A 48 8.89 -19.25 2.94
CA LEU A 48 9.78 -18.23 2.39
C LEU A 48 11.27 -18.57 2.53
N ASN A 49 11.61 -19.76 3.05
CA ASN A 49 12.99 -20.18 3.34
C ASN A 49 13.79 -19.15 4.17
N LEU A 50 13.16 -18.58 5.20
CA LEU A 50 13.80 -17.63 6.10
C LEU A 50 14.71 -18.35 7.11
N PRO A 51 15.76 -17.69 7.63
CA PRO A 51 16.61 -18.30 8.64
C PRO A 51 15.84 -18.59 9.93
N GLU A 52 16.25 -19.63 10.66
CA GLU A 52 15.61 -19.98 11.95
C GLU A 52 15.66 -18.86 12.99
N THR A 53 16.63 -17.96 12.87
CA THR A 53 16.76 -16.76 13.71
C THR A 53 15.74 -15.68 13.40
N HIS A 54 14.99 -15.79 12.29
CA HIS A 54 13.92 -14.86 11.98
C HIS A 54 12.82 -14.95 13.02
N LYS A 55 12.38 -13.79 13.52
CA LYS A 55 11.24 -13.68 14.43
C LYS A 55 10.34 -12.53 14.00
N THR A 56 9.03 -12.71 14.20
CA THR A 56 8.09 -11.60 14.11
C THR A 56 8.11 -10.82 15.41
N GLY A 57 8.44 -9.53 15.32
CA GLY A 57 8.39 -8.61 16.46
C GLY A 57 6.96 -8.20 16.77
N VAL A 58 6.59 -8.20 18.05
CA VAL A 58 5.27 -7.84 18.54
C VAL A 58 5.37 -6.63 19.47
N TYR A 59 4.46 -5.67 19.32
CA TYR A 59 4.22 -4.61 20.30
C TYR A 59 2.80 -4.78 20.85
N LEU A 60 2.65 -4.72 22.17
CA LEU A 60 1.35 -4.89 22.83
C LEU A 60 0.86 -3.59 23.44
N THR A 61 -0.45 -3.45 23.58
CA THR A 61 -1.05 -2.25 24.17
C THR A 61 -1.37 -2.48 25.63
N VAL A 62 -1.01 -1.53 26.49
CA VAL A 62 -1.49 -1.51 27.88
C VAL A 62 -2.81 -0.72 27.92
N PRO A 63 -3.87 -1.24 28.58
CA PRO A 63 -5.10 -0.47 28.78
C PRO A 63 -4.85 0.87 29.49
N HIS A 64 -5.74 1.84 29.26
CA HIS A 64 -5.61 3.17 29.86
C HIS A 64 -6.28 3.21 31.26
N PRO A 65 -5.53 3.37 32.36
CA PRO A 65 -6.08 3.47 33.71
C PRO A 65 -6.77 4.81 33.94
N LYS A 66 -7.73 4.83 34.87
CA LYS A 66 -8.56 6.02 35.16
C LYS A 66 -8.64 6.29 36.65
N ILE A 67 -8.35 7.52 37.05
CA ILE A 67 -8.64 8.02 38.40
C ILE A 67 -10.15 7.96 38.64
N SER A 68 -10.56 7.20 39.65
CA SER A 68 -11.95 6.99 40.03
C SER A 68 -12.09 6.40 41.43
N GLU A 69 -13.22 6.69 42.07
CA GLU A 69 -13.63 6.03 43.32
C GLU A 69 -14.09 4.57 43.15
N LEU A 70 -14.17 4.09 41.90
CA LEU A 70 -14.48 2.70 41.59
C LEU A 70 -13.37 1.77 42.11
N VAL A 71 -13.76 0.69 42.77
CA VAL A 71 -12.84 -0.37 43.18
C VAL A 71 -12.29 -1.06 41.93
N PHE A 72 -10.96 -1.03 41.77
CA PHE A 72 -10.27 -1.65 40.64
C PHE A 72 -10.08 -3.15 40.89
N GLY A 73 -9.49 -3.51 42.04
CA GLY A 73 -9.17 -4.88 42.46
C GLY A 73 -7.80 -4.99 43.12
N ASP A 74 -7.52 -6.14 43.73
CA ASP A 74 -6.24 -6.50 44.35
C ASP A 74 -5.18 -6.85 43.28
N TYR A 75 -4.51 -5.83 42.75
CA TYR A 75 -3.49 -6.00 41.69
C TYR A 75 -2.10 -6.32 42.25
N ASP A 76 -1.81 -5.91 43.49
CA ASP A 76 -0.53 -6.13 44.18
C ASP A 76 -0.52 -7.41 45.03
N GLY A 77 -1.67 -8.07 45.20
CA GLY A 77 -1.79 -9.39 45.81
C GLY A 77 -1.69 -9.38 47.34
N ASP A 78 -1.96 -8.25 47.98
CA ASP A 78 -1.90 -8.10 49.44
C ASP A 78 -3.20 -8.55 50.13
N GLY A 79 -4.23 -8.91 49.36
CA GLY A 79 -5.54 -9.31 49.83
C GLY A 79 -6.51 -8.14 50.04
N ILE A 80 -6.14 -6.92 49.67
CA ILE A 80 -6.93 -5.70 49.80
C ILE A 80 -7.26 -5.15 48.43
N ASP A 81 -8.56 -4.90 48.20
CA ASP A 81 -9.00 -4.29 46.94
C ASP A 81 -8.53 -2.83 46.82
N ASN A 82 -7.82 -2.52 45.74
CA ASN A 82 -7.31 -1.18 45.46
C ASN A 82 -8.29 -0.33 44.66
N LYS A 83 -8.17 0.99 44.80
CA LYS A 83 -8.77 2.01 43.93
C LYS A 83 -7.67 2.79 43.22
N ILE A 84 -7.98 3.39 42.09
CA ILE A 84 -7.06 4.29 41.37
C ILE A 84 -7.49 5.71 41.70
N LEU A 85 -6.86 6.36 42.67
CA LEU A 85 -7.26 7.69 43.17
C LEU A 85 -6.33 8.81 42.70
N THR A 86 -5.13 8.45 42.25
CA THR A 86 -4.07 9.38 41.90
C THR A 86 -3.40 9.00 40.57
N LEU A 87 -2.58 9.91 40.07
CA LEU A 87 -1.72 9.64 38.91
C LEU A 87 -0.69 8.55 39.21
N GLU A 88 -0.20 8.47 40.45
CA GLU A 88 0.73 7.43 40.89
C GLU A 88 0.06 6.06 40.83
N ASP A 89 -1.18 5.93 41.33
CA ASP A 89 -1.95 4.69 41.21
C ASP A 89 -2.17 4.27 39.75
N CYS A 90 -2.38 5.23 38.83
CA CYS A 90 -2.46 4.94 37.40
C CYS A 90 -1.16 4.32 36.88
N VAL A 91 -0.01 4.85 37.29
CA VAL A 91 1.32 4.34 36.88
C VAL A 91 1.57 2.96 37.49
N ASP A 92 1.17 2.73 38.74
CA ASP A 92 1.32 1.43 39.39
C ASP A 92 0.47 0.34 38.72
N VAL A 93 -0.79 0.63 38.40
CA VAL A 93 -1.65 -0.29 37.64
C VAL A 93 -1.11 -0.54 36.22
N TYR A 94 -0.57 0.49 35.56
CA TYR A 94 0.09 0.34 34.27
C TYR A 94 1.29 -0.61 34.36
N ALA A 95 2.16 -0.39 35.36
CA ALA A 95 3.37 -1.18 35.59
C ALA A 95 3.04 -2.63 35.94
N TRP A 96 2.02 -2.86 36.78
CA TRP A 96 1.49 -4.18 37.09
C TRP A 96 1.09 -4.95 35.83
N TYR A 97 0.33 -4.32 34.93
CA TYR A 97 -0.10 -5.00 33.70
C TYR A 97 1.08 -5.32 32.78
N VAL A 98 2.07 -4.42 32.72
CA VAL A 98 3.32 -4.68 31.99
C VAL A 98 4.03 -5.91 32.57
N ASP A 99 4.19 -5.99 33.89
CA ASP A 99 4.84 -7.14 34.54
C ASP A 99 4.11 -8.45 34.26
N LEU A 100 2.78 -8.44 34.37
CA LEU A 100 1.92 -9.57 34.03
C LEU A 100 2.13 -10.04 32.58
N VAL A 101 2.19 -9.11 31.62
CA VAL A 101 2.45 -9.40 30.20
C VAL A 101 3.84 -10.00 30.00
N LEU A 102 4.88 -9.41 30.62
CA LEU A 102 6.27 -9.86 30.48
C LEU A 102 6.44 -11.28 31.04
N GLU A 103 5.92 -11.53 32.23
CA GLU A 103 5.95 -12.86 32.86
C GLU A 103 5.25 -13.91 32.01
N LYS A 104 4.06 -13.58 31.50
CA LYS A 104 3.29 -14.51 30.66
C LYS A 104 3.98 -14.80 29.33
N PHE A 105 4.51 -13.78 28.65
CA PHE A 105 5.23 -13.96 27.39
C PHE A 105 6.48 -14.83 27.60
N ASN A 106 7.25 -14.58 28.66
CA ASN A 106 8.44 -15.36 28.99
C ASN A 106 8.12 -16.83 29.34
N SER A 107 7.07 -17.06 30.12
CA SER A 107 6.66 -18.42 30.51
C SER A 107 6.10 -19.25 29.35
N ASN A 108 5.43 -18.61 28.38
CA ASN A 108 4.96 -19.28 27.16
C ASN A 108 6.12 -19.72 26.24
N ASN A 109 7.31 -19.12 26.36
CA ASN A 109 8.53 -19.55 25.67
C ASN A 109 8.39 -19.68 24.13
N TYR A 110 7.71 -18.70 23.52
CA TYR A 110 7.49 -18.60 22.08
C TYR A 110 8.80 -18.70 21.28
N LYS A 111 8.76 -19.42 20.15
CA LYS A 111 9.96 -19.74 19.36
C LYS A 111 10.16 -18.80 18.19
N ASN A 112 9.07 -18.33 17.62
CA ASN A 112 9.01 -17.65 16.33
C ASN A 112 8.60 -16.17 16.49
N ILE A 113 8.03 -15.77 17.62
CA ILE A 113 7.79 -14.36 17.95
C ILE A 113 8.70 -13.84 19.06
N GLU A 114 8.81 -12.51 19.12
CA GLU A 114 9.49 -11.80 20.19
C GLU A 114 8.74 -10.52 20.57
N LEU A 115 8.62 -10.25 21.87
CA LEU A 115 8.05 -9.00 22.36
C LEU A 115 9.09 -7.89 22.24
N LYS A 116 8.82 -6.87 21.42
CA LYS A 116 9.70 -5.72 21.19
C LYS A 116 9.41 -4.55 22.12
N GLY A 117 8.21 -4.51 22.70
CA GLY A 117 7.80 -3.47 23.63
C GLY A 117 6.30 -3.25 23.61
N PHE A 118 5.89 -2.02 23.89
CA PHE A 118 4.51 -1.62 24.01
C PHE A 118 4.14 -0.50 23.03
N PHE A 119 2.86 -0.45 22.69
CA PHE A 119 2.25 0.59 21.88
C PHE A 119 1.42 1.51 22.77
N TRP A 120 1.67 2.82 22.70
CA TRP A 120 0.90 3.80 23.44
C TRP A 120 -0.48 3.98 22.80
N SER A 121 -1.53 3.68 23.58
CA SER A 121 -2.90 3.55 23.04
C SER A 121 -3.56 4.87 22.64
N ASN A 122 -3.12 5.98 23.23
CA ASN A 122 -3.69 7.29 22.93
C ASN A 122 -2.95 7.91 21.76
N GLU A 123 -3.66 8.47 20.79
CA GLU A 123 -3.09 9.06 19.56
C GLU A 123 -2.81 10.57 19.70
N SER A 124 -2.91 11.11 20.91
CA SER A 124 -2.59 12.49 21.24
C SER A 124 -1.96 12.58 22.62
N LEU A 125 -1.24 13.66 22.88
CA LEU A 125 -0.70 14.02 24.20
C LEU A 125 -1.43 15.28 24.68
N SER A 126 -2.78 15.24 24.60
CA SER A 126 -3.67 16.36 24.88
C SER A 126 -4.23 16.29 26.30
N ALA A 127 -4.44 17.47 26.87
CA ALA A 127 -5.20 17.64 28.11
C ALA A 127 -6.72 17.52 27.90
N GLU A 128 -7.20 17.32 26.66
CA GLU A 128 -8.62 17.38 26.32
C GLU A 128 -9.42 16.25 26.96
N TYR A 129 -8.82 15.07 27.07
CA TYR A 129 -9.43 13.89 27.69
C TYR A 129 -8.83 13.58 29.07
N TYR A 130 -7.58 13.98 29.31
CA TYR A 130 -6.87 13.72 30.55
C TYR A 130 -5.75 14.75 30.74
N GLU A 131 -5.95 15.72 31.66
CA GLU A 131 -5.05 16.88 31.82
C GLU A 131 -3.58 16.48 32.08
N GLN A 132 -3.39 15.33 32.73
CA GLN A 132 -2.09 14.78 33.12
C GLN A 132 -1.49 13.83 32.07
N GLU A 133 -2.08 13.67 30.89
CA GLU A 133 -1.64 12.66 29.90
C GLU A 133 -0.14 12.74 29.55
N PRO A 134 0.47 13.92 29.31
CA PRO A 134 1.90 13.97 29.02
C PRO A 134 2.78 13.52 30.20
N GLU A 135 2.38 13.84 31.43
CA GLU A 135 3.09 13.44 32.65
C GLU A 135 2.91 11.94 32.90
N PHE A 136 1.69 11.42 32.73
CA PHE A 136 1.38 10.00 32.79
C PHE A 136 2.23 9.19 31.82
N ALA A 137 2.30 9.62 30.55
CA ALA A 137 3.12 8.99 29.53
C ALA A 137 4.61 9.00 29.92
N GLU A 138 5.13 10.11 30.44
CA GLU A 138 6.54 10.22 30.86
C GLU A 138 6.87 9.23 31.98
N LEU A 139 5.98 9.11 32.98
CA LEU A 139 6.15 8.17 34.08
C LEU A 139 6.06 6.71 33.62
N CYS A 140 5.08 6.37 32.78
CA CYS A 140 4.93 5.03 32.23
C CYS A 140 6.12 4.61 31.36
N ILE A 141 6.64 5.50 30.52
CA ILE A 141 7.83 5.20 29.71
C ILE A 141 9.05 4.94 30.59
N LYS A 142 9.22 5.69 31.70
CA LYS A 142 10.28 5.39 32.67
C LYS A 142 10.14 3.99 33.26
N GLU A 143 8.91 3.56 33.58
CA GLU A 143 8.65 2.19 34.05
C GLU A 143 8.96 1.12 33.00
N LEU A 144 8.64 1.39 31.73
CA LEU A 144 9.00 0.50 30.61
C LEU A 144 10.52 0.40 30.42
N HIS A 145 11.24 1.52 30.47
CA HIS A 145 12.69 1.56 30.32
C HIS A 145 13.42 0.88 31.48
N LYS A 146 12.93 0.97 32.72
CA LYS A 146 13.44 0.19 33.87
C LYS A 146 13.38 -1.32 33.62
N ARG A 147 12.39 -1.77 32.85
CA ARG A 147 12.18 -3.17 32.44
C ARG A 147 12.89 -3.53 31.13
N ASN A 148 13.72 -2.65 30.59
CA ASN A 148 14.41 -2.82 29.30
C ASN A 148 13.43 -3.08 28.14
N THR A 149 12.27 -2.43 28.17
CA THR A 149 11.25 -2.49 27.12
C THR A 149 11.11 -1.13 26.43
N LYS A 150 10.55 -1.13 25.22
CA LYS A 150 10.38 0.08 24.40
C LYS A 150 8.92 0.51 24.35
N CYS A 151 8.68 1.77 24.03
CA CYS A 151 7.35 2.30 23.75
C CYS A 151 7.29 3.00 22.39
N VAL A 152 6.35 2.59 21.54
CA VAL A 152 6.08 3.23 20.24
C VAL A 152 4.78 4.00 20.32
N PHE A 153 4.77 5.19 19.72
CA PHE A 153 3.61 6.09 19.68
C PHE A 153 3.20 6.41 18.25
N ILE A 154 1.91 6.32 17.94
CA ILE A 154 1.36 6.62 16.61
C ILE A 154 0.32 7.75 16.70
N PRO A 155 0.73 9.02 16.72
CA PRO A 155 -0.21 10.14 16.73
C PRO A 155 -0.81 10.44 15.37
N TYR A 156 -2.02 11.00 15.36
CA TYR A 156 -2.57 11.59 14.15
C TYR A 156 -1.91 12.90 13.76
N TYR A 157 -1.91 13.19 12.46
CA TYR A 157 -1.43 14.45 11.92
C TYR A 157 -2.13 15.64 12.58
N GLN A 158 -1.33 16.55 13.15
CA GLN A 158 -1.78 17.70 13.96
C GLN A 158 -2.42 17.31 15.30
N ALA A 159 -2.16 16.12 15.83
CA ALA A 159 -2.53 15.79 17.20
C ALA A 159 -1.84 16.74 18.18
N THR A 160 -2.58 17.13 19.21
CA THR A 160 -2.07 18.04 20.24
C THR A 160 -0.96 17.35 21.03
N GLY A 161 0.17 18.05 21.22
CA GLY A 161 1.27 17.61 22.07
C GLY A 161 2.27 16.67 21.40
N ILE A 162 2.15 16.37 20.11
CA ILE A 162 3.07 15.49 19.38
C ILE A 162 4.53 15.97 19.39
N GLU A 163 4.74 17.29 19.47
CA GLU A 163 6.06 17.90 19.59
C GLU A 163 6.79 17.52 20.88
N LYS A 164 6.05 17.00 21.88
CA LYS A 164 6.59 16.56 23.17
C LYS A 164 7.08 15.12 23.15
N ALA A 165 6.69 14.31 22.16
CA ALA A 165 6.91 12.86 22.16
C ALA A 165 8.39 12.47 22.41
N GLN A 166 9.32 13.14 21.73
CA GLN A 166 10.75 12.90 21.91
C GLN A 166 11.24 13.26 23.32
N LYS A 167 10.70 14.34 23.92
CA LYS A 167 11.05 14.76 25.28
C LYS A 167 10.50 13.80 26.34
N ILE A 168 9.29 13.28 26.12
CA ILE A 168 8.64 12.31 27.02
C ILE A 168 9.41 10.99 27.02
N GLY A 169 10.07 10.64 25.90
CA GLY A 169 11.00 9.52 25.82
C GLY A 169 10.50 8.32 25.02
N PHE A 170 9.48 8.49 24.17
CA PHE A 170 9.07 7.43 23.25
C PHE A 170 10.24 6.97 22.37
N ASP A 171 10.41 5.65 22.24
CA ASP A 171 11.52 5.05 21.49
C ASP A 171 11.35 5.21 19.97
N ALA A 172 10.11 5.28 19.50
CA ALA A 172 9.77 5.68 18.14
C ALA A 172 8.42 6.38 18.11
N THR A 173 8.30 7.41 17.27
CA THR A 173 7.03 8.08 16.97
C THR A 173 6.75 7.95 15.47
N ILE A 174 5.55 7.52 15.09
CA ILE A 174 5.17 7.28 13.70
C ILE A 174 3.85 8.00 13.44
N MET A 175 3.85 9.04 12.61
CA MET A 175 2.66 9.87 12.43
C MET A 175 1.69 9.23 11.42
N GLN A 176 0.39 9.21 11.72
CA GLN A 176 -0.65 8.79 10.78
C GLN A 176 -1.28 10.01 10.07
N ALA A 177 -1.40 9.97 8.74
CA ALA A 177 -1.85 11.13 7.97
C ALA A 177 -3.36 11.38 8.08
N ASN A 178 -4.14 10.35 8.40
CA ASN A 178 -5.60 10.33 8.40
C ASN A 178 -6.24 10.66 7.04
N LEU A 179 -5.47 10.64 5.95
CA LEU A 179 -5.94 10.97 4.60
C LEU A 179 -7.02 9.98 4.14
N ALA A 180 -6.91 8.71 4.51
CA ALA A 180 -7.92 7.70 4.20
C ALA A 180 -9.29 7.96 4.85
N PHE A 181 -9.34 8.73 5.94
CA PHE A 181 -10.52 8.84 6.81
C PHE A 181 -11.12 10.24 6.90
N LYS A 182 -10.32 11.31 6.72
CA LYS A 182 -10.77 12.69 6.91
C LYS A 182 -10.95 13.42 5.58
N GLU A 183 -12.22 13.64 5.19
CA GLU A 183 -12.58 14.33 3.94
C GLU A 183 -11.99 15.75 3.81
N THR A 184 -11.79 16.45 4.92
CA THR A 184 -11.15 17.77 4.91
C THR A 184 -9.71 17.72 4.40
N LEU A 185 -8.98 16.64 4.68
CA LEU A 185 -7.60 16.42 4.23
C LEU A 185 -7.54 15.93 2.77
N GLN A 186 -8.65 15.39 2.25
CA GLN A 186 -8.75 14.84 0.90
C GLN A 186 -8.96 15.91 -0.19
N LYS A 187 -9.21 17.18 0.18
CA LYS A 187 -9.45 18.27 -0.79
C LYS A 187 -8.22 18.62 -1.63
N ASN A 188 -7.04 18.53 -1.04
CA ASN A 188 -5.76 18.70 -1.74
C ASN A 188 -4.75 17.73 -1.08
N PRO A 189 -4.81 16.45 -1.45
CA PRO A 189 -4.09 15.40 -0.74
C PRO A 189 -2.57 15.52 -0.96
N GLU A 190 -2.12 16.00 -2.13
CA GLU A 190 -0.72 16.27 -2.41
C GLU A 190 -0.16 17.35 -1.49
N LYS A 191 -0.82 18.52 -1.44
CA LYS A 191 -0.36 19.63 -0.59
C LYS A 191 -0.38 19.25 0.89
N MET A 192 -1.40 18.54 1.32
CA MET A 192 -1.48 18.04 2.69
C MET A 192 -0.32 17.10 3.01
N MET A 193 -0.02 16.15 2.11
CA MET A 193 1.10 15.23 2.30
C MET A 193 2.48 15.92 2.23
N GLU A 194 2.62 17.03 1.51
CA GLU A 194 3.83 17.88 1.56
C GLU A 194 4.05 18.45 2.97
N ASP A 195 3.00 19.02 3.58
CA ASP A 195 3.07 19.58 4.93
C ASP A 195 3.22 18.48 6.01
N PHE A 196 2.59 17.33 5.80
CA PHE A 196 2.77 16.13 6.60
C PHE A 196 4.24 15.68 6.60
N ALA A 197 4.86 15.55 5.41
CA ALA A 197 6.24 15.11 5.28
C ALA A 197 7.23 16.08 5.95
N LYS A 198 7.01 17.39 5.81
CA LYS A 198 7.79 18.42 6.52
C LYS A 198 7.66 18.31 8.04
N THR A 199 6.45 18.02 8.52
CA THR A 199 6.18 17.84 9.95
C THR A 199 6.88 16.59 10.48
N ALA A 200 6.77 15.47 9.77
CA ALA A 200 7.44 14.22 10.12
C ALA A 200 8.96 14.41 10.17
N ALA A 201 9.55 15.07 9.17
CA ALA A 201 10.98 15.38 9.14
C ALA A 201 11.42 16.29 10.30
N LYS A 202 10.63 17.34 10.61
CA LYS A 202 10.92 18.29 11.69
C LYS A 202 10.98 17.62 13.06
N TYR A 203 10.11 16.65 13.32
CA TYR A 203 10.01 15.97 14.62
C TYR A 203 10.59 14.55 14.61
N HIS A 204 11.34 14.19 13.56
CA HIS A 204 11.97 12.87 13.40
C HIS A 204 10.99 11.69 13.54
N MET A 205 9.80 11.83 12.95
CA MET A 205 8.74 10.82 13.01
C MET A 205 8.77 9.91 11.79
N GLY A 206 8.38 8.65 12.00
CA GLY A 206 7.99 7.73 10.94
C GLY A 206 6.66 8.12 10.30
N ILE A 207 6.23 7.34 9.31
CA ILE A 207 4.93 7.48 8.64
C ILE A 207 4.09 6.21 8.77
N GLN A 208 2.82 6.37 9.12
CA GLN A 208 1.82 5.32 8.96
C GLN A 208 1.06 5.51 7.65
N MET A 209 1.03 4.45 6.84
CA MET A 209 0.15 4.38 5.67
C MET A 209 -1.16 3.71 6.07
N GLU A 210 -2.28 4.31 5.65
CA GLU A 210 -3.61 3.87 6.07
C GLU A 210 -4.44 3.48 4.86
N ALA A 211 -4.96 2.25 4.89
CA ALA A 211 -5.96 1.79 3.96
C ALA A 211 -7.21 1.38 4.74
N ALA A 212 -8.33 2.04 4.43
CA ALA A 212 -9.60 1.81 5.10
C ALA A 212 -10.12 0.37 4.88
N ASP A 213 -10.84 -0.19 5.84
CA ASP A 213 -11.45 -1.55 5.72
C ASP A 213 -12.29 -1.72 4.45
N GLY A 214 -13.00 -0.65 4.07
CA GLY A 214 -13.86 -0.59 2.90
C GLY A 214 -13.14 -0.23 1.60
N PHE A 215 -11.80 -0.20 1.57
CA PHE A 215 -11.01 0.26 0.42
C PHE A 215 -11.49 -0.32 -0.90
N ILE A 216 -11.61 -1.65 -0.96
CA ILE A 216 -11.96 -2.40 -2.16
C ILE A 216 -13.40 -2.15 -2.63
N TYR A 217 -14.29 -1.68 -1.76
CA TYR A 217 -15.69 -1.43 -2.10
C TYR A 217 -15.91 -0.02 -2.67
N ASP A 218 -14.96 0.90 -2.45
CA ASP A 218 -14.95 2.24 -3.03
C ASP A 218 -13.55 2.58 -3.57
N LEU A 219 -13.12 1.76 -4.53
CA LEU A 219 -11.78 1.83 -5.12
C LEU A 219 -11.53 3.17 -5.84
N LYS A 220 -12.59 3.77 -6.41
CA LYS A 220 -12.51 5.08 -7.08
C LYS A 220 -12.18 6.20 -6.10
N LYS A 221 -12.73 6.17 -4.89
CA LYS A 221 -12.40 7.13 -3.83
C LYS A 221 -11.05 6.79 -3.18
N ASN A 222 -10.86 5.55 -2.76
CA ASN A 222 -9.76 5.19 -1.86
C ASN A 222 -8.43 4.94 -2.59
N GLY A 223 -8.49 4.44 -3.83
CA GLY A 223 -7.32 4.16 -4.66
C GLY A 223 -6.39 5.37 -4.83
N PRO A 224 -6.90 6.52 -5.29
CA PRO A 224 -6.11 7.75 -5.41
C PRO A 224 -5.49 8.21 -4.08
N LEU A 225 -6.21 8.08 -2.96
CA LEU A 225 -5.73 8.49 -1.65
C LEU A 225 -4.54 7.63 -1.19
N PHE A 226 -4.64 6.30 -1.29
CA PHE A 226 -3.53 5.41 -0.92
C PHE A 226 -2.34 5.55 -1.88
N LYS A 227 -2.61 5.75 -3.17
CA LYS A 227 -1.57 6.10 -4.16
C LYS A 227 -0.84 7.38 -3.76
N GLN A 228 -1.54 8.39 -3.23
CA GLN A 228 -0.90 9.62 -2.76
C GLN A 228 0.10 9.37 -1.62
N TYR A 229 -0.18 8.46 -0.67
CA TYR A 229 0.79 8.11 0.37
C TYR A 229 2.10 7.59 -0.25
N LEU A 230 2.01 6.68 -1.23
CA LEU A 230 3.16 6.11 -1.91
C LEU A 230 3.95 7.19 -2.67
N VAL A 231 3.27 7.97 -3.51
CA VAL A 231 3.90 9.03 -4.33
C VAL A 231 4.60 10.06 -3.45
N SER A 232 3.92 10.58 -2.43
CA SER A 232 4.49 11.58 -1.55
C SER A 232 5.68 11.04 -0.76
N SER A 233 5.63 9.77 -0.33
CA SER A 233 6.72 9.15 0.42
C SER A 233 7.95 8.85 -0.44
N VAL A 234 7.76 8.48 -1.71
CA VAL A 234 8.86 8.34 -2.67
C VAL A 234 9.50 9.70 -2.94
N LYS A 235 8.69 10.73 -3.25
CA LYS A 235 9.18 12.09 -3.56
C LYS A 235 9.90 12.77 -2.40
N SER A 236 9.51 12.49 -1.16
CA SER A 236 10.08 13.13 0.03
C SER A 236 11.26 12.39 0.68
N GLY A 237 11.61 11.19 0.19
CA GLY A 237 12.60 10.31 0.82
C GLY A 237 12.06 9.47 1.99
N MET A 238 10.81 9.67 2.42
CA MET A 238 10.20 8.90 3.51
C MET A 238 10.08 7.40 3.20
N MET A 239 10.18 6.98 1.93
CA MET A 239 10.26 5.56 1.57
C MET A 239 11.47 4.85 2.19
N THR A 240 12.62 5.50 2.27
CA THR A 240 13.85 4.86 2.74
C THR A 240 14.32 5.39 4.08
N ASP A 241 13.98 6.65 4.39
CA ASP A 241 14.58 7.39 5.49
C ASP A 241 13.71 7.39 6.76
N ALA A 242 12.50 6.81 6.69
CA ALA A 242 11.53 6.80 7.78
C ALA A 242 11.15 5.38 8.20
N ILE A 243 10.78 5.21 9.48
CA ILE A 243 10.11 4.00 9.95
C ILE A 243 8.68 4.01 9.43
N HIS A 244 8.19 2.85 8.99
CA HIS A 244 6.81 2.70 8.51
C HIS A 244 5.94 1.94 9.51
N ALA A 245 4.69 2.37 9.62
CA ALA A 245 3.59 1.54 10.10
C ALA A 245 2.53 1.42 9.00
N TYR A 246 1.70 0.37 9.09
CA TYR A 246 0.65 0.14 8.12
C TYR A 246 -0.65 -0.22 8.82
N TYR A 247 -1.68 0.61 8.64
CA TYR A 247 -3.02 0.31 9.07
C TYR A 247 -3.80 -0.33 7.92
N GLN A 248 -4.26 -1.55 8.15
CA GLN A 248 -4.95 -2.37 7.14
C GLN A 248 -6.37 -2.77 7.53
N GLY A 249 -6.89 -2.20 8.63
CA GLY A 249 -8.16 -2.58 9.20
C GLY A 249 -8.14 -3.96 9.87
N ALA A 250 -9.32 -4.56 10.06
CA ALA A 250 -9.50 -5.78 10.85
C ALA A 250 -9.63 -7.06 9.99
N GLY A 251 -9.68 -8.22 10.66
CA GLY A 251 -9.80 -9.53 10.00
C GLY A 251 -8.57 -9.85 9.16
N TYR A 252 -8.77 -10.32 7.92
CA TYR A 252 -7.66 -10.58 6.99
C TYR A 252 -6.91 -9.29 6.58
N GLY A 253 -7.52 -8.12 6.78
CA GLY A 253 -6.94 -6.84 6.38
C GLY A 253 -7.04 -6.57 4.87
N VAL A 254 -6.85 -5.30 4.51
CA VAL A 254 -6.97 -4.83 3.13
C VAL A 254 -5.81 -5.32 2.24
N PHE A 255 -4.59 -5.48 2.77
CA PHE A 255 -3.44 -5.91 1.97
C PHE A 255 -3.52 -7.38 1.57
N TYR A 256 -4.13 -8.23 2.41
CA TYR A 256 -4.48 -9.59 2.02
C TYR A 256 -5.41 -9.58 0.81
N LYS A 257 -6.44 -8.72 0.82
CA LYS A 257 -7.37 -8.58 -0.31
C LYS A 257 -6.66 -8.09 -1.57
N PHE A 258 -5.65 -7.23 -1.45
CA PHE A 258 -4.83 -6.82 -2.59
C PHE A 258 -4.02 -7.98 -3.16
N ALA A 259 -3.38 -8.77 -2.29
CA ALA A 259 -2.54 -9.90 -2.69
C ALA A 259 -3.32 -10.94 -3.52
N TYR A 260 -4.55 -11.24 -3.12
CA TYR A 260 -5.40 -12.27 -3.73
C TYR A 260 -6.40 -11.75 -4.77
N SER A 261 -6.29 -10.48 -5.18
CA SER A 261 -7.20 -9.93 -6.18
C SER A 261 -6.79 -10.32 -7.60
N ASP A 262 -7.76 -10.75 -8.40
CA ASP A 262 -7.61 -10.91 -9.85
C ASP A 262 -7.80 -9.57 -10.61
N ASP A 263 -8.26 -8.52 -9.93
CA ASP A 263 -8.34 -7.18 -10.50
C ASP A 263 -6.93 -6.56 -10.53
N ALA A 264 -6.43 -6.27 -11.73
CA ALA A 264 -5.07 -5.76 -11.93
C ALA A 264 -4.81 -4.43 -11.20
N TYR A 265 -5.83 -3.56 -11.07
CA TYR A 265 -5.67 -2.29 -10.36
C TYR A 265 -5.58 -2.49 -8.86
N VAL A 266 -6.40 -3.39 -8.31
CA VAL A 266 -6.31 -3.77 -6.88
C VAL A 266 -4.98 -4.47 -6.59
N ARG A 267 -4.56 -5.39 -7.48
CA ARG A 267 -3.30 -6.13 -7.34
C ARG A 267 -2.08 -5.21 -7.39
N TRP A 268 -2.11 -4.17 -8.22
CA TRP A 268 -1.04 -3.18 -8.29
C TRP A 268 -0.72 -2.56 -6.92
N PHE A 269 -1.70 -2.29 -6.05
CA PHE A 269 -1.44 -1.75 -4.72
C PHE A 269 -0.61 -2.69 -3.84
N TYR A 270 -0.77 -4.01 -3.98
CA TYR A 270 0.07 -4.98 -3.28
C TYR A 270 1.51 -4.94 -3.78
N ASP A 271 1.70 -5.01 -5.10
CA ASP A 271 3.03 -5.05 -5.71
C ASP A 271 3.78 -3.72 -5.48
N ALA A 272 3.07 -2.58 -5.55
CA ALA A 272 3.62 -1.26 -5.26
C ALA A 272 3.99 -1.12 -3.78
N LEU A 273 3.14 -1.59 -2.85
CA LEU A 273 3.45 -1.58 -1.43
C LEU A 273 4.65 -2.50 -1.09
N TYR A 274 4.75 -3.66 -1.73
CA TYR A 274 5.91 -4.54 -1.60
C TYR A 274 7.18 -3.82 -2.05
N LYS A 275 7.19 -3.22 -3.25
CA LYS A 275 8.34 -2.44 -3.74
C LYS A 275 8.64 -1.25 -2.82
N PHE A 276 7.63 -0.60 -2.26
CA PHE A 276 7.79 0.49 -1.30
C PHE A 276 8.53 0.02 -0.05
N ILE A 277 8.09 -1.09 0.56
CA ILE A 277 8.74 -1.72 1.72
C ILE A 277 10.19 -2.12 1.40
N LYS A 278 10.46 -2.51 0.16
CA LYS A 278 11.82 -2.85 -0.30
C LYS A 278 12.68 -1.64 -0.67
N GLY A 279 12.12 -0.42 -0.66
CA GLY A 279 12.81 0.79 -1.10
C GLY A 279 13.09 0.83 -2.61
N THR A 280 12.39 0.02 -3.40
CA THR A 280 12.60 -0.11 -4.86
C THR A 280 11.43 0.42 -5.67
N LEU A 281 10.39 0.99 -5.03
CA LEU A 281 9.28 1.58 -5.75
C LEU A 281 9.77 2.83 -6.49
N TYR A 282 9.71 2.78 -7.81
CA TYR A 282 10.18 3.86 -8.68
C TYR A 282 9.00 4.53 -9.36
N LEU A 283 8.63 5.73 -8.90
CA LEU A 283 7.55 6.55 -9.46
C LEU A 283 8.16 7.86 -9.99
N PRO A 284 8.85 7.84 -11.15
CA PRO A 284 9.45 9.05 -11.71
C PRO A 284 8.39 10.08 -12.05
N GLU A 285 8.78 11.34 -12.27
CA GLU A 285 7.84 12.28 -12.90
C GLU A 285 7.28 11.67 -14.19
N PHE A 286 5.98 11.85 -14.40
CA PHE A 286 5.25 11.23 -15.48
C PHE A 286 5.83 11.66 -16.83
N LYS A 287 6.50 10.72 -17.51
CA LYS A 287 6.99 10.86 -18.88
C LYS A 287 6.38 9.71 -19.67
N ILE A 288 5.46 10.05 -20.57
CA ILE A 288 4.98 9.10 -21.57
C ILE A 288 5.48 9.56 -22.93
N ASP A 289 6.22 8.68 -23.58
CA ASP A 289 6.59 8.84 -24.98
C ASP A 289 5.45 8.29 -25.86
N ILE A 290 4.67 9.20 -26.47
CA ILE A 290 3.55 8.87 -27.37
C ILE A 290 3.89 9.33 -28.79
N THR A 291 3.54 8.50 -29.79
CA THR A 291 3.59 8.96 -31.20
C THR A 291 2.43 9.91 -31.50
N THR A 292 2.72 11.18 -31.79
CA THR A 292 1.70 12.25 -31.92
C THR A 292 1.31 12.59 -33.36
N GLU A 293 2.10 12.19 -34.35
CA GLU A 293 1.81 12.40 -35.77
C GLU A 293 2.09 11.13 -36.56
N VAL A 294 1.13 10.71 -37.41
CA VAL A 294 1.24 9.47 -38.18
C VAL A 294 0.64 9.61 -39.58
N THR A 295 1.30 8.99 -40.56
CA THR A 295 0.75 8.74 -41.89
C THR A 295 0.46 7.24 -42.06
N VAL A 296 -0.74 6.90 -42.52
CA VAL A 296 -1.16 5.50 -42.74
C VAL A 296 -1.86 5.36 -44.09
N VAL A 297 -1.75 4.19 -44.71
CA VAL A 297 -2.51 3.86 -45.93
C VAL A 297 -3.94 3.48 -45.54
N GLU A 298 -4.91 3.90 -46.34
CA GLU A 298 -6.32 3.57 -46.15
C GLU A 298 -6.53 2.06 -45.90
N ASN A 299 -7.34 1.73 -44.89
CA ASN A 299 -7.65 0.37 -44.42
C ASN A 299 -6.49 -0.37 -43.75
N GLU A 300 -5.26 0.13 -43.80
CA GLU A 300 -4.15 -0.42 -43.04
C GLU A 300 -4.26 -0.05 -41.56
N LYS A 301 -3.69 -0.90 -40.72
CA LYS A 301 -3.61 -0.64 -39.28
C LYS A 301 -2.34 0.16 -39.02
N PHE A 302 -2.49 1.29 -38.35
CA PHE A 302 -1.39 1.91 -37.64
C PHE A 302 -1.35 1.39 -36.21
N GLN A 303 -0.17 0.97 -35.78
CA GLN A 303 0.11 0.62 -34.39
C GLN A 303 1.10 1.64 -33.84
N GLY A 304 0.63 2.50 -32.94
CA GLY A 304 1.49 3.35 -32.14
C GLY A 304 1.85 2.66 -30.83
N THR A 305 3.00 3.02 -30.28
CA THR A 305 3.43 2.60 -28.95
C THR A 305 3.32 3.76 -27.99
N PHE A 306 3.15 3.44 -26.71
CA PHE A 306 3.41 4.35 -25.61
C PHE A 306 4.27 3.62 -24.59
N ASP A 307 5.18 4.34 -23.96
CA ASP A 307 5.97 3.81 -22.85
C ASP A 307 5.68 4.62 -21.60
N ILE A 308 5.58 3.93 -20.46
CA ILE A 308 5.34 4.52 -19.15
C ILE A 308 6.54 4.17 -18.29
N ASP A 309 7.40 5.14 -18.03
CA ASP A 309 8.54 4.96 -17.14
C ASP A 309 8.07 4.70 -15.69
N GLY A 310 8.50 3.60 -15.09
CA GLY A 310 8.36 3.31 -13.65
C GLY A 310 7.21 2.41 -13.25
N ASP A 311 7.01 2.26 -11.94
CA ASP A 311 6.10 1.31 -11.29
C ASP A 311 4.66 1.82 -11.20
N TRP A 312 4.17 2.39 -12.31
CA TRP A 312 2.83 2.95 -12.36
C TRP A 312 1.73 1.89 -12.43
N SER A 313 0.52 2.31 -12.08
CA SER A 313 -0.68 1.47 -12.18
C SER A 313 -1.07 1.35 -13.65
N ASN A 314 -0.75 0.25 -14.32
CA ASN A 314 -1.08 0.00 -15.73
C ASN A 314 -2.59 -0.22 -16.01
N SER A 315 -3.47 0.25 -15.13
CA SER A 315 -4.92 0.13 -15.28
C SER A 315 -5.48 1.09 -16.34
N GLU A 316 -6.67 0.77 -16.86
CA GLU A 316 -7.46 1.61 -17.78
C GLU A 316 -7.74 3.03 -17.26
N TYR A 317 -7.47 3.28 -15.98
CA TYR A 317 -7.59 4.58 -15.36
C TYR A 317 -6.44 5.54 -15.69
N MET A 318 -5.29 5.05 -16.17
CA MET A 318 -4.15 5.92 -16.53
C MET A 318 -4.10 6.33 -17.99
N LEU A 319 -4.64 5.55 -18.93
CA LEU A 319 -4.69 5.93 -20.36
C LEU A 319 -6.05 5.55 -20.97
N SER A 320 -6.71 6.56 -21.54
CA SER A 320 -8.04 6.46 -22.13
C SER A 320 -8.12 7.28 -23.43
N ILE A 321 -9.22 7.13 -24.18
CA ILE A 321 -9.48 7.94 -25.37
C ILE A 321 -10.47 9.05 -24.98
N SER A 322 -10.04 10.32 -24.91
CA SER A 322 -10.94 11.45 -24.64
C SER A 322 -11.63 12.00 -25.88
N LYS A 323 -11.04 11.80 -27.06
CA LYS A 323 -11.65 12.16 -28.35
C LYS A 323 -11.43 11.03 -29.36
N ARG A 324 -12.52 10.47 -29.89
CA ARG A 324 -12.46 9.47 -30.95
C ARG A 324 -12.20 10.10 -32.33
N PRO A 325 -11.57 9.35 -33.25
CA PRO A 325 -11.45 9.77 -34.65
C PRO A 325 -12.82 9.91 -35.31
N LYS A 326 -12.90 10.78 -36.32
CA LYS A 326 -14.13 10.98 -37.10
C LYS A 326 -14.27 9.96 -38.22
N HIS A 327 -13.15 9.43 -38.71
CA HIS A 327 -13.07 8.62 -39.92
C HIS A 327 -12.26 7.34 -39.69
N GLY A 328 -12.41 6.74 -38.51
CA GLY A 328 -11.75 5.50 -38.16
C GLY A 328 -12.12 5.00 -36.78
N ILE A 329 -11.39 3.97 -36.34
CA ILE A 329 -11.53 3.35 -35.03
C ILE A 329 -10.16 3.34 -34.36
N ILE A 330 -10.14 3.66 -33.07
CA ILE A 330 -8.97 3.60 -32.20
C ILE A 330 -9.25 2.60 -31.06
N THR A 331 -8.25 1.78 -30.73
CA THR A 331 -8.26 0.85 -29.59
C THR A 331 -6.94 0.96 -28.84
N VAL A 332 -6.97 0.91 -27.51
CA VAL A 332 -5.77 0.90 -26.66
C VAL A 332 -5.62 -0.50 -26.06
N VAL A 333 -4.40 -1.05 -26.07
CA VAL A 333 -4.05 -2.32 -25.45
C VAL A 333 -2.97 -2.03 -24.41
N LEU A 334 -3.39 -1.89 -23.15
CA LEU A 334 -2.54 -1.35 -22.10
C LEU A 334 -1.36 -2.25 -21.74
N ASP A 335 -1.63 -3.55 -21.60
CA ASP A 335 -0.62 -4.55 -21.23
C ASP A 335 0.50 -4.70 -22.26
N GLU A 336 0.22 -4.32 -23.51
CA GLU A 336 1.18 -4.35 -24.61
C GLU A 336 1.86 -2.99 -24.85
N GLY A 337 1.41 -1.92 -24.19
CA GLY A 337 1.94 -0.58 -24.43
C GLY A 337 1.62 -0.04 -25.83
N ILE A 338 0.49 -0.43 -26.43
CA ILE A 338 0.14 -0.06 -27.81
C ILE A 338 -1.26 0.55 -27.95
N TYR A 339 -1.44 1.32 -29.02
CA TYR A 339 -2.75 1.72 -29.53
C TYR A 339 -2.82 1.50 -31.03
N VAL A 340 -3.99 1.08 -31.51
CA VAL A 340 -4.21 0.69 -32.89
C VAL A 340 -5.28 1.58 -33.51
N TYR A 341 -4.90 2.34 -34.53
CA TYR A 341 -5.81 3.09 -35.39
C TYR A 341 -6.04 2.33 -36.70
N ARG A 342 -7.28 2.35 -37.18
CA ARG A 342 -7.62 1.95 -38.55
C ARG A 342 -8.64 2.92 -39.11
N SER A 343 -8.40 3.44 -40.31
CA SER A 343 -9.36 4.31 -40.99
C SER A 343 -10.64 3.56 -41.34
N ASP A 344 -11.71 4.31 -41.56
CA ASP A 344 -12.89 3.81 -42.22
C ASP A 344 -12.56 3.44 -43.68
N ARG A 345 -13.35 2.50 -44.22
CA ARG A 345 -13.18 2.06 -45.60
C ARG A 345 -13.55 3.16 -46.57
N GLY A 346 -12.68 3.45 -47.53
CA GLY A 346 -12.83 4.50 -48.53
C GLY A 346 -12.41 5.89 -48.06
N PHE A 347 -11.90 6.04 -46.83
CA PHE A 347 -11.50 7.34 -46.30
C PHE A 347 -10.03 7.66 -46.59
N SER A 348 -9.79 8.83 -47.17
CA SER A 348 -8.47 9.45 -47.25
C SER A 348 -8.57 10.91 -46.83
N GLY A 349 -7.56 11.42 -46.14
CA GLY A 349 -7.54 12.77 -45.58
C GLY A 349 -7.08 12.78 -44.13
N ASP A 350 -7.24 13.93 -43.48
CA ASP A 350 -6.83 14.11 -42.09
C ASP A 350 -7.91 13.60 -41.13
N ASP A 351 -7.45 12.87 -40.11
CA ASP A 351 -8.23 12.41 -38.96
C ASP A 351 -7.43 12.72 -37.67
N SER A 352 -8.09 12.62 -36.52
CA SER A 352 -7.41 12.84 -35.24
C SER A 352 -8.14 12.18 -34.10
N PHE A 353 -7.39 11.71 -33.11
CA PHE A 353 -7.92 11.26 -31.84
C PHE A 353 -7.10 11.87 -30.71
N THR A 354 -7.67 11.90 -29.50
CA THR A 354 -6.97 12.39 -28.31
C THR A 354 -6.89 11.27 -27.31
N LEU A 355 -5.67 10.95 -26.92
CA LEU A 355 -5.39 10.11 -25.76
C LEU A 355 -5.40 11.01 -24.54
N LYS A 356 -5.99 10.52 -23.45
CA LYS A 356 -6.04 11.22 -22.18
C LYS A 356 -5.46 10.34 -21.10
N TYR A 357 -4.56 10.93 -20.33
CA TYR A 357 -3.98 10.30 -19.17
C TYR A 357 -4.33 11.06 -17.90
N MET A 358 -4.36 10.30 -16.81
CA MET A 358 -4.60 10.80 -15.47
C MET A 358 -3.36 10.54 -14.64
N ASN A 359 -2.79 11.59 -14.08
CA ASN A 359 -1.69 11.52 -13.15
C ASN A 359 -2.17 10.83 -11.85
N PRO A 360 -1.24 10.21 -11.12
CA PRO A 360 -1.45 9.66 -9.79
C PRO A 360 -2.10 10.62 -8.78
N ASP A 361 -1.77 11.89 -8.89
CA ASP A 361 -2.28 13.01 -8.08
C ASP A 361 -3.65 13.53 -8.58
N GLY A 362 -4.14 12.99 -9.70
CA GLY A 362 -5.43 13.32 -10.29
C GLY A 362 -5.39 14.40 -11.38
N GLU A 363 -4.23 15.00 -11.67
CA GLU A 363 -4.08 15.88 -12.82
C GLU A 363 -4.38 15.12 -14.12
N GLN A 364 -4.94 15.80 -15.12
CA GLN A 364 -5.28 15.18 -16.39
C GLN A 364 -4.54 15.89 -17.49
N ILE A 365 -3.98 15.11 -18.41
CA ILE A 365 -3.28 15.65 -19.55
C ILE A 365 -3.81 14.95 -20.80
N GLU A 366 -3.98 15.74 -21.85
CA GLU A 366 -4.51 15.29 -23.13
C GLU A 366 -3.42 15.40 -24.20
N VAL A 367 -3.19 14.30 -24.92
CA VAL A 367 -2.26 14.23 -26.05
C VAL A 367 -3.04 14.00 -27.34
N PRO A 368 -3.14 15.03 -28.20
CA PRO A 368 -3.74 14.88 -29.51
C PRO A 368 -2.79 14.12 -30.44
N VAL A 369 -3.32 13.10 -31.11
CA VAL A 369 -2.65 12.35 -32.18
C VAL A 369 -3.29 12.74 -33.51
N LYS A 370 -2.48 13.26 -34.44
CA LYS A 370 -2.90 13.59 -35.80
C LYS A 370 -2.62 12.41 -36.72
N VAL A 371 -3.58 12.07 -37.58
CA VAL A 371 -3.48 10.98 -38.54
C VAL A 371 -3.72 11.53 -39.94
N THR A 372 -2.79 11.29 -40.86
CA THR A 372 -2.99 11.54 -42.30
C THR A 372 -3.19 10.21 -43.02
N VAL A 373 -4.39 9.99 -43.56
CA VAL A 373 -4.75 8.76 -44.28
C VAL A 373 -4.55 8.96 -45.78
N THR A 374 -3.65 8.16 -46.37
CA THR A 374 -3.34 8.19 -47.80
C THR A 374 -4.18 7.17 -48.57
N PRO A 375 -4.63 7.47 -49.81
CA PRO A 375 -5.40 6.52 -50.61
C PRO A 375 -4.62 5.22 -50.87
N ALA A 376 -5.29 4.07 -50.78
CA ALA A 376 -4.66 2.77 -51.05
C ALA A 376 -4.10 2.63 -52.49
N ASN A 377 -4.60 3.45 -53.42
CA ASN A 377 -4.26 3.41 -54.85
C ASN A 377 -3.51 4.65 -55.34
N ALA A 378 -2.76 5.36 -54.48
CA ALA A 378 -1.89 6.44 -54.93
C ALA A 378 -0.66 5.88 -55.69
N VAL A 379 -0.89 5.36 -56.90
CA VAL A 379 0.16 5.17 -57.90
C VAL A 379 0.53 6.55 -58.44
N SER A 380 1.82 6.86 -58.44
CA SER A 380 2.40 8.17 -58.76
C SER A 380 1.86 8.77 -60.07
N GLU A 381 1.20 9.92 -59.99
CA GLU A 381 1.05 10.81 -61.13
C GLU A 381 2.04 11.97 -61.02
N GLY A 382 2.92 12.06 -62.02
CA GLY A 382 3.65 13.27 -62.36
C GLY A 382 5.15 13.25 -62.07
N ILE A 383 5.96 12.91 -63.07
CA ILE A 383 6.75 13.88 -63.83
C ILE A 383 6.88 13.32 -65.25
N ASP A 384 6.34 14.04 -66.21
CA ASP A 384 6.66 13.90 -67.63
C ASP A 384 7.56 15.11 -67.95
N GLU A 385 8.84 14.87 -68.24
CA GLU A 385 9.64 15.76 -69.06
C GLU A 385 10.80 14.98 -69.69
N SER A 386 10.81 15.02 -71.02
CA SER A 386 11.79 14.51 -71.96
C SER A 386 13.21 15.06 -71.73
N GLY A 387 14.24 14.23 -71.91
CA GLY A 387 15.64 14.70 -72.00
C GLY A 387 16.68 13.59 -72.18
N ASP A 388 17.34 13.64 -73.33
CA ASP A 388 18.35 12.77 -73.93
C ASP A 388 19.59 12.35 -73.08
N SER A 389 20.12 11.15 -73.41
CA SER A 389 21.51 10.66 -73.35
C SER A 389 22.40 10.88 -72.10
N SER A 390 22.84 9.79 -71.47
CA SER A 390 24.22 9.24 -71.63
C SER A 390 24.58 8.21 -70.54
N ASP A 391 25.46 7.30 -70.94
CA ASP A 391 26.04 6.17 -70.22
C ASP A 391 26.98 6.56 -69.05
N VAL A 392 27.34 5.56 -68.24
CA VAL A 392 28.51 5.43 -67.31
C VAL A 392 28.19 5.29 -65.81
N SER A 393 28.25 4.01 -65.36
CA SER A 393 28.96 3.45 -64.19
C SER A 393 29.27 4.34 -62.96
N SER A 394 28.87 3.87 -61.77
CA SER A 394 29.82 3.49 -60.70
C SER A 394 29.18 2.84 -59.45
N GLU A 395 29.79 1.72 -59.06
CA GLU A 395 30.10 1.19 -57.71
C GLU A 395 29.09 1.14 -56.54
N LYS A 396 28.94 -0.09 -56.01
CA LYS A 396 28.49 -0.42 -54.65
C LYS A 396 29.50 0.07 -53.58
N PRO A 397 29.04 0.31 -52.34
CA PRO A 397 29.49 -0.59 -51.25
C PRO A 397 28.35 -0.96 -50.27
N LYS A 398 28.09 -2.25 -50.06
CA LYS A 398 28.54 -3.11 -48.93
C LYS A 398 27.60 -3.10 -47.71
N ASN A 399 26.85 -4.21 -47.61
CA ASN A 399 26.22 -4.71 -46.39
C ASN A 399 27.24 -5.01 -45.29
N LYS A 400 26.81 -4.83 -44.02
CA LYS A 400 27.12 -5.74 -42.91
C LYS A 400 25.85 -5.96 -42.05
N PRO A 401 25.74 -7.11 -41.36
CA PRO A 401 24.50 -7.89 -41.33
C PRO A 401 23.75 -7.82 -40.00
N LEU A 402 22.42 -7.96 -40.05
CA LEU A 402 21.62 -8.32 -38.89
C LEU A 402 21.81 -9.81 -38.60
N GLY A 403 22.34 -10.13 -37.42
CA GLY A 403 22.56 -11.49 -36.94
C GLY A 403 21.31 -12.11 -36.33
N LYS A 404 20.82 -13.18 -36.98
CA LYS A 404 20.19 -14.40 -36.45
C LYS A 404 19.06 -14.25 -35.42
N GLY A 405 17.83 -14.31 -35.93
CA GLY A 405 16.69 -14.83 -35.18
C GLY A 405 16.82 -16.34 -34.98
N LEU A 406 16.53 -16.80 -33.75
CA LEU A 406 16.46 -18.22 -33.41
C LEU A 406 15.01 -18.72 -33.61
N ILE A 407 14.92 -19.81 -34.36
CA ILE A 407 13.72 -20.59 -34.64
C ILE A 407 13.37 -21.43 -33.40
N TYR A 408 12.10 -21.41 -32.96
CA TYR A 408 11.47 -22.58 -32.36
C TYR A 408 10.05 -22.74 -32.92
N GLY A 409 9.87 -23.84 -33.65
CA GLY A 409 8.58 -24.30 -34.13
C GLY A 409 7.81 -25.09 -33.06
N ILE A 410 6.49 -24.91 -33.11
CA ILE A 410 5.41 -25.88 -32.91
C ILE A 410 5.83 -27.23 -32.27
N VAL A 411 5.40 -27.42 -31.02
CA VAL A 411 4.93 -28.73 -30.52
C VAL A 411 3.58 -28.51 -29.85
N GLY A 412 2.55 -29.11 -30.43
CA GLY A 412 1.19 -29.03 -29.93
C GLY A 412 0.90 -30.01 -28.78
N LEU A 413 -0.08 -29.61 -27.96
CA LEU A 413 -1.27 -30.41 -27.64
C LEU A 413 -1.07 -31.65 -26.74
N VAL A 414 -0.87 -31.45 -25.42
CA VAL A 414 -1.13 -32.51 -24.40
C VAL A 414 -1.79 -32.03 -23.07
N ALA A 415 -1.88 -30.74 -22.74
CA ALA A 415 -2.22 -30.36 -21.35
C ALA A 415 -3.72 -30.35 -20.93
N VAL A 416 -4.68 -30.66 -21.81
CA VAL A 416 -6.13 -30.51 -21.47
C VAL A 416 -6.76 -31.80 -20.89
N ALA A 417 -6.15 -32.97 -21.04
CA ALA A 417 -6.72 -34.24 -20.56
C ALA A 417 -6.45 -34.55 -19.07
N ALA A 418 -5.40 -33.96 -18.46
CA ALA A 418 -5.00 -34.28 -17.08
C ALA A 418 -5.92 -33.62 -16.02
N VAL A 419 -6.45 -32.43 -16.30
CA VAL A 419 -7.30 -31.69 -15.34
C VAL A 419 -8.70 -32.31 -15.23
N ALA A 420 -9.24 -32.85 -16.32
CA ALA A 420 -10.56 -33.51 -16.31
C ALA A 420 -10.56 -34.84 -15.51
N PHE A 421 -9.43 -35.56 -15.49
CA PHE A 421 -9.34 -36.84 -14.77
C PHE A 421 -9.23 -36.66 -13.24
N VAL A 422 -8.59 -35.57 -12.78
CA VAL A 422 -8.48 -35.24 -11.35
C VAL A 422 -9.82 -34.78 -10.78
N VAL A 423 -10.60 -33.99 -11.53
CA VAL A 423 -11.94 -33.54 -11.10
C VAL A 423 -12.94 -34.71 -11.04
N PHE A 424 -12.83 -35.71 -11.93
CA PHE A 424 -13.68 -36.90 -11.90
C PHE A 424 -13.40 -37.82 -10.68
N LEU A 425 -12.14 -37.95 -10.24
CA LEU A 425 -11.77 -38.77 -9.08
C LEU A 425 -12.17 -38.14 -7.74
N ILE A 426 -12.15 -36.80 -7.64
CA ILE A 426 -12.58 -36.08 -6.42
C ILE A 426 -14.10 -36.21 -6.20
N ASN A 427 -14.90 -36.17 -7.28
CA ASN A 427 -16.35 -36.31 -7.17
C ASN A 427 -16.83 -37.74 -6.84
N LYS A 428 -16.04 -38.78 -7.14
CA LYS A 428 -16.39 -40.17 -6.79
C LYS A 428 -16.15 -40.50 -5.31
N LYS A 429 -15.27 -39.76 -4.61
CA LYS A 429 -15.04 -39.91 -3.16
C LYS A 429 -16.06 -39.19 -2.26
N ARG A 430 -16.90 -38.32 -2.83
CA ARG A 430 -17.98 -37.62 -2.08
C ARG A 430 -19.35 -38.31 -2.15
N LYS A 431 -19.45 -39.48 -2.78
CA LYS A 431 -20.70 -40.27 -2.89
C LYS A 431 -20.55 -41.75 -2.50
N LYS A 432 -19.68 -42.05 -1.53
CA LYS A 432 -19.70 -43.33 -0.81
C LYS A 432 -19.65 -43.11 0.68
#